data_AF-A0A1H8BJF4-F1
#
_entry.id   AF-A0A1H8BJF4-F1
#
_cell.length_a   1.000
_cell.length_b   1.000
_cell.length_c   1.000
_cell.angle_alpha   90.00
_cell.angle_beta   90.00
_cell.angle_gamma   90.00
#
_symmetry.space_group_name_H-M   'P 1'
#
loop_
_entity.id
_entity.type
_entity.pdbx_description
1 polymer ?
#
loop_
_entity_poly.entity_id
_entity_poly.type
_entity_poly.pdbx_seq_one_letter_code
_entity_poly.pdbx_strand_id
1 'polypeptide(L)'
;MIIDVPDHQELGETANGWLNLAWEITIEALAKFQDSAGYLEQLSEENPEKSPLEAYWHQKRYRLNNAIALLQQSIELLLKTRIAETSPYLLIVGDPQSWPKASKAGEVRFSEFRTLDASQLCRAVSLATNTRLHSDFNSFFERIRTQRNKIAHLNAGNARVEAHKILVDILTGYRFLFPDGNWIEFRKKYMISTGEYSPISDYEEDFTHSNFLYELTAAVSSLENRYTKAFFGYDKRKRGVLCPNCKSLQTKYDDSEPKFAQKRRDGSVNCIACGATYTAQEYIDELAQWA
;
A
#
# COMPACT_ATOMS: atom_id res chain seq x y z
N MET A 1 -28.19 24.25 -12.64
CA MET A 1 -28.07 22.96 -11.92
C MET A 1 -26.64 22.48 -12.00
N ILE A 2 -26.06 21.94 -10.93
CA ILE A 2 -24.72 21.34 -10.98
C ILE A 2 -24.89 19.87 -11.35
N ILE A 3 -24.17 19.41 -12.39
CA ILE A 3 -24.21 18.04 -12.91
C ILE A 3 -22.85 17.36 -12.75
N ASP A 4 -22.79 16.03 -12.94
CA ASP A 4 -21.59 15.19 -12.76
C ASP A 4 -20.94 15.36 -11.38
N VAL A 5 -21.77 15.42 -10.35
CA VAL A 5 -21.32 15.53 -8.97
C VAL A 5 -20.64 14.20 -8.58
N PRO A 6 -19.43 14.24 -8.00
CA PRO A 6 -18.67 13.02 -7.73
C PRO A 6 -19.38 12.17 -6.68
N ASP A 7 -19.45 10.87 -6.94
CA ASP A 7 -19.87 9.90 -5.93
C ASP A 7 -18.72 9.56 -4.99
N HIS A 8 -18.99 9.61 -3.69
CA HIS A 8 -18.01 9.30 -2.66
C HIS A 8 -17.49 7.86 -2.74
N GLN A 9 -18.28 6.87 -3.16
CA GLN A 9 -17.82 5.48 -3.25
C GLN A 9 -16.81 5.34 -4.39
N GLU A 10 -17.12 5.89 -5.57
CA GLU A 10 -16.19 5.92 -6.71
C GLU A 10 -14.86 6.64 -6.39
N LEU A 11 -14.92 7.78 -5.67
CA LEU A 11 -13.72 8.46 -5.18
C LEU A 11 -12.90 7.56 -4.25
N GLY A 12 -13.58 6.86 -3.33
CA GLY A 12 -12.96 5.96 -2.37
C GLY A 12 -12.29 4.74 -3.03
N GLU A 13 -12.97 4.11 -3.99
CA GLU A 13 -12.45 2.99 -4.78
C GLU A 13 -11.21 3.40 -5.57
N THR A 14 -11.28 4.54 -6.26
CA THR A 14 -10.14 5.11 -7.01
C THR A 14 -8.94 5.35 -6.08
N ALA A 15 -9.19 5.92 -4.90
CA ALA A 15 -8.14 6.20 -3.94
C ALA A 15 -7.50 4.93 -3.37
N ASN A 16 -8.30 3.90 -3.10
CA ASN A 16 -7.82 2.59 -2.69
C ASN A 16 -6.97 1.92 -3.79
N GLY A 17 -7.37 2.06 -5.05
CA GLY A 17 -6.59 1.60 -6.19
C GLY A 17 -5.23 2.27 -6.28
N TRP A 18 -5.16 3.59 -6.16
CA TRP A 18 -3.88 4.31 -6.16
C TRP A 18 -2.97 3.95 -4.97
N LEU A 19 -3.55 3.66 -3.80
CA LEU A 19 -2.78 3.19 -2.65
C LEU A 19 -2.12 1.84 -2.91
N ASN A 20 -2.88 0.90 -3.49
CA ASN A 20 -2.38 -0.42 -3.86
C ASN A 20 -1.36 -0.35 -5.01
N LEU A 21 -1.55 0.52 -5.99
CA LEU A 21 -0.57 0.72 -7.05
C LEU A 21 0.75 1.32 -6.52
N ALA A 22 0.68 2.23 -5.56
CA ALA A 22 1.87 2.73 -4.87
C ALA A 22 2.62 1.60 -4.15
N TRP A 23 1.88 0.68 -3.52
CA TRP A 23 2.44 -0.54 -2.93
C TRP A 23 3.10 -1.43 -3.98
N GLU A 24 2.40 -1.78 -5.06
CA GLU A 24 2.90 -2.65 -6.14
C GLU A 24 4.22 -2.15 -6.71
N ILE A 25 4.28 -0.86 -7.05
CA ILE A 25 5.51 -0.27 -7.59
C ILE A 25 6.67 -0.36 -6.60
N THR A 26 6.39 -0.11 -5.32
CA THR A 26 7.41 -0.11 -4.26
C THR A 26 7.87 -1.52 -3.95
N ILE A 27 6.93 -2.46 -3.81
CA ILE A 27 7.19 -3.84 -3.43
C ILE A 27 7.87 -4.60 -4.57
N GLU A 28 7.51 -4.36 -5.83
CA GLU A 28 8.17 -4.93 -6.99
C GLU A 28 9.65 -4.53 -7.03
N ALA A 29 9.96 -3.26 -6.76
CA ALA A 29 11.34 -2.78 -6.70
C ALA A 29 12.14 -3.43 -5.57
N LEU A 30 11.51 -3.61 -4.39
CA LEU A 30 12.16 -4.26 -3.25
C LEU A 30 12.35 -5.76 -3.46
N ALA A 31 11.34 -6.45 -3.99
CA ALA A 31 11.36 -7.90 -4.19
C ALA A 31 12.39 -8.29 -5.26
N LYS A 32 12.38 -7.62 -6.42
CA LYS A 32 13.39 -7.83 -7.47
C LYS A 32 14.80 -7.50 -7.01
N PHE A 33 14.96 -6.52 -6.12
CA PHE A 33 16.26 -6.25 -5.51
C PHE A 33 16.70 -7.40 -4.62
N GLN A 34 15.81 -7.93 -3.76
CA GLN A 34 16.13 -9.07 -2.90
C GLN A 34 16.57 -10.31 -3.69
N ASP A 35 15.90 -10.60 -4.81
CA ASP A 35 16.24 -11.74 -5.67
C ASP A 35 17.63 -11.62 -6.32
N SER A 36 18.12 -10.39 -6.48
CA SER A 36 19.40 -10.09 -7.17
C SER A 36 20.46 -9.49 -6.25
N ALA A 37 20.18 -9.29 -4.96
CA ALA A 37 21.00 -8.49 -4.06
C ALA A 37 22.43 -9.03 -3.95
N GLY A 38 22.59 -10.34 -3.68
CA GLY A 38 23.90 -10.96 -3.52
C GLY A 38 24.77 -10.84 -4.78
N TYR A 39 24.16 -11.04 -5.96
CA TYR A 39 24.86 -10.89 -7.24
C TYR A 39 25.24 -9.43 -7.52
N LEU A 40 24.31 -8.49 -7.28
CA LEU A 40 24.57 -7.07 -7.50
C LEU A 40 25.63 -6.51 -6.53
N GLU A 41 25.61 -6.95 -5.27
CA GLU A 41 26.60 -6.57 -4.26
C GLU A 41 27.99 -7.09 -4.65
N GLN A 42 28.10 -8.37 -5.05
CA GLN A 42 29.35 -8.93 -5.56
C GLN A 42 29.88 -8.17 -6.79
N LEU A 43 29.02 -7.90 -7.79
CA LEU A 43 29.44 -7.16 -8.98
C LEU A 43 29.89 -5.72 -8.66
N SER A 44 29.26 -5.09 -7.66
CA SER A 44 29.63 -3.76 -7.18
C SER A 44 30.98 -3.76 -6.47
N GLU A 45 31.33 -4.81 -5.75
CA GLU A 45 32.66 -5.00 -5.16
C GLU A 45 33.73 -5.23 -6.24
N GLU A 46 33.41 -6.03 -7.26
CA GLU A 46 34.31 -6.34 -8.38
C GLU A 46 34.51 -5.17 -9.36
N ASN A 47 33.49 -4.32 -9.53
CA ASN A 47 33.52 -3.18 -10.45
C ASN A 47 32.99 -1.88 -9.80
N PRO A 48 33.70 -1.29 -8.82
CA PRO A 48 33.23 -0.10 -8.10
C PRO A 48 32.96 1.09 -9.02
N GLU A 49 33.79 1.25 -10.05
CA GLU A 49 33.72 2.30 -11.09
C GLU A 49 32.37 2.29 -11.84
N LYS A 50 31.72 1.12 -11.97
CA LYS A 50 30.47 0.96 -12.74
C LYS A 50 29.22 0.96 -11.86
N SER A 51 29.40 0.84 -10.53
CA SER A 51 28.36 0.81 -9.51
C SER A 51 27.02 0.15 -9.94
N PRO A 52 27.02 -1.16 -10.28
CA PRO A 52 25.81 -1.90 -10.67
C PRO A 52 24.63 -1.74 -9.71
N LEU A 53 24.89 -1.68 -8.41
CA LEU A 53 23.90 -1.39 -7.38
C LEU A 53 23.24 -0.01 -7.57
N GLU A 54 24.02 1.05 -7.79
CA GLU A 54 23.46 2.38 -8.06
C GLU A 54 22.74 2.41 -9.40
N ALA A 55 23.24 1.70 -10.42
CA ALA A 55 22.58 1.59 -11.71
C ALA A 55 21.18 0.94 -11.59
N TYR A 56 21.05 -0.13 -10.78
CA TYR A 56 19.76 -0.75 -10.49
C TYR A 56 18.78 0.27 -9.89
N TRP A 57 19.16 0.95 -8.82
CA TRP A 57 18.30 1.89 -8.12
C TRP A 57 18.01 3.15 -8.96
N HIS A 58 18.98 3.60 -9.76
CA HIS A 58 18.79 4.66 -10.72
C HIS A 58 17.70 4.30 -11.74
N GLN A 59 17.64 3.07 -12.24
CA GLN A 59 16.58 2.63 -13.16
C GLN A 59 15.19 2.62 -12.51
N LYS A 60 15.11 2.37 -11.19
CA LYS A 60 13.83 2.36 -10.46
C LYS A 60 13.35 3.74 -10.01
N ARG A 61 14.21 4.77 -10.05
CA ARG A 61 13.92 6.12 -9.50
C ARG A 61 12.56 6.66 -9.96
N TYR A 62 12.26 6.64 -11.27
CA TYR A 62 11.01 7.20 -11.79
C TYR A 62 9.79 6.40 -11.38
N ARG A 63 9.92 5.09 -11.18
CA ARG A 63 8.82 4.26 -10.68
C ARG A 63 8.57 4.58 -9.20
N LEU A 64 9.61 4.67 -8.37
CA LEU A 64 9.49 5.06 -6.96
C LEU A 64 8.93 6.50 -6.80
N ASN A 65 9.31 7.40 -7.69
CA ASN A 65 8.74 8.74 -7.80
C ASN A 65 7.23 8.69 -8.01
N ASN A 66 6.77 7.85 -8.94
CA ASN A 66 5.35 7.65 -9.18
C ASN A 66 4.64 7.03 -7.97
N ALA A 67 5.28 6.12 -7.24
CA ALA A 67 4.70 5.51 -6.03
C ALA A 67 4.38 6.58 -4.96
N ILE A 68 5.29 7.52 -4.69
CA ILE A 68 5.00 8.62 -3.74
C ILE A 68 3.90 9.54 -4.27
N ALA A 69 3.88 9.83 -5.57
CA ALA A 69 2.83 10.66 -6.17
C ALA A 69 1.45 10.00 -6.01
N LEU A 70 1.36 8.70 -6.28
CA LEU A 70 0.14 7.91 -6.10
C LEU A 70 -0.28 7.83 -4.63
N LEU A 71 0.66 7.65 -3.71
CA LEU A 71 0.37 7.70 -2.27
C LEU A 71 -0.23 9.06 -1.87
N GLN A 72 0.36 10.17 -2.31
CA GLN A 72 -0.15 11.51 -2.01
C GLN A 72 -1.55 11.73 -2.58
N GLN A 73 -1.76 11.35 -3.85
CA GLN A 73 -3.04 11.49 -4.53
C GLN A 73 -4.12 10.62 -3.88
N SER A 74 -3.78 9.39 -3.48
CA SER A 74 -4.65 8.48 -2.74
C SER A 74 -5.11 9.08 -1.42
N ILE A 75 -4.17 9.60 -0.61
CA ILE A 75 -4.51 10.23 0.68
C ILE A 75 -5.43 11.45 0.46
N GLU A 76 -5.10 12.31 -0.51
CA GLU A 76 -5.92 13.46 -0.86
C GLU A 76 -7.34 13.05 -1.29
N LEU A 77 -7.46 12.02 -2.13
CA LEU A 77 -8.74 11.55 -2.63
C LEU A 77 -9.58 10.87 -1.54
N LEU A 78 -8.96 10.18 -0.59
CA LEU A 78 -9.65 9.64 0.60
C LEU A 78 -10.16 10.75 1.53
N LEU A 79 -9.39 11.83 1.71
CA LEU A 79 -9.90 13.00 2.47
C LEU A 79 -11.09 13.64 1.75
N LYS A 80 -11.03 13.76 0.43
CA LYS A 80 -12.15 14.24 -0.39
C LYS A 80 -13.36 13.31 -0.31
N THR A 81 -13.15 12.00 -0.29
CA THR A 81 -14.19 10.98 -0.10
C THR A 81 -14.95 11.21 1.19
N ARG A 82 -14.25 11.40 2.32
CA ARG A 82 -14.87 11.67 3.63
C ARG A 82 -15.71 12.96 3.63
N ILE A 83 -15.27 14.00 2.92
CA ILE A 83 -16.04 15.24 2.78
C ILE A 83 -17.27 15.00 1.90
N ALA A 84 -17.10 14.31 0.78
CA ALA A 84 -18.17 14.02 -0.18
C ALA A 84 -19.27 13.13 0.41
N GLU A 85 -18.93 12.21 1.31
CA GLU A 85 -19.89 11.40 2.07
C GLU A 85 -20.86 12.27 2.89
N THR A 86 -20.39 13.41 3.41
CA THR A 86 -21.27 14.40 4.04
C THR A 86 -22.02 15.21 3.00
N SER A 87 -21.30 15.80 2.06
CA SER A 87 -21.85 16.44 0.87
C SER A 87 -20.73 16.76 -0.13
N PRO A 88 -20.83 16.31 -1.39
CA PRO A 88 -19.82 16.58 -2.42
C PRO A 88 -19.69 18.08 -2.73
N TYR A 89 -20.75 18.88 -2.48
CA TYR A 89 -20.71 20.33 -2.69
C TYR A 89 -19.79 21.06 -1.70
N LEU A 90 -19.44 20.45 -0.55
CA LEU A 90 -18.47 21.02 0.40
C LEU A 90 -17.03 21.04 -0.14
N LEU A 91 -16.78 20.33 -1.24
CA LEU A 91 -15.51 20.40 -1.95
C LEU A 91 -15.38 21.65 -2.81
N ILE A 92 -16.47 22.33 -3.17
CA ILE A 92 -16.45 23.54 -3.99
C ILE A 92 -15.96 24.73 -3.14
N VAL A 93 -15.05 25.53 -3.70
CA VAL A 93 -14.57 26.77 -3.07
C VAL A 93 -14.94 27.99 -3.89
N GLY A 94 -15.03 29.14 -3.21
CA GLY A 94 -15.36 30.43 -3.81
C GLY A 94 -16.83 30.82 -3.62
N ASP A 95 -17.09 32.12 -3.77
CA ASP A 95 -18.45 32.67 -3.71
C ASP A 95 -19.21 32.43 -5.03
N PRO A 96 -20.56 32.52 -5.03
CA PRO A 96 -21.37 32.34 -6.24
C PRO A 96 -21.02 33.28 -7.41
N GLN A 97 -20.35 34.41 -7.17
CA GLN A 97 -19.93 35.32 -8.25
C GLN A 97 -18.69 34.79 -8.99
N SER A 98 -17.87 33.99 -8.31
CA SER A 98 -16.67 33.34 -8.86
C SER A 98 -16.92 32.01 -9.57
N TRP A 99 -18.16 31.50 -9.52
CA TRP A 99 -18.51 30.20 -10.09
C TRP A 99 -18.52 30.21 -11.63
N PRO A 100 -18.28 29.06 -12.27
CA PRO A 100 -18.31 28.96 -13.73
C PRO A 100 -19.67 29.37 -14.30
N LYS A 101 -19.67 29.92 -15.52
CA LYS A 101 -20.91 30.31 -16.20
C LYS A 101 -21.68 29.07 -16.63
N ALA A 102 -22.99 29.10 -16.41
CA ALA A 102 -23.89 28.05 -16.87
C ALA A 102 -23.85 27.90 -18.40
N SER A 103 -23.97 26.66 -18.86
CA SER A 103 -24.17 26.32 -20.26
C SER A 103 -25.49 26.92 -20.79
N LYS A 104 -25.71 26.82 -22.10
CA LYS A 104 -27.00 27.23 -22.71
C LYS A 104 -28.21 26.49 -22.11
N ALA A 105 -28.01 25.31 -21.51
CA ALA A 105 -29.04 24.52 -20.83
C ALA A 105 -29.21 24.87 -19.34
N GLY A 106 -28.46 25.84 -18.81
CA GLY A 106 -28.51 26.21 -17.38
C GLY A 106 -27.74 25.25 -16.46
N GLU A 107 -26.81 24.48 -17.01
CA GLU A 107 -26.03 23.45 -16.30
C GLU A 107 -24.55 23.84 -16.17
N VAL A 108 -23.89 23.39 -15.10
CA VAL A 108 -22.44 23.51 -14.91
C VAL A 108 -21.93 22.17 -14.42
N ARG A 109 -20.86 21.63 -15.02
CA ARG A 109 -20.26 20.37 -14.52
C ARG A 109 -19.49 20.64 -13.24
N PHE A 110 -19.54 19.69 -12.30
CA PHE A 110 -18.83 19.81 -11.03
C PHE A 110 -17.32 20.04 -11.23
N SER A 111 -16.72 19.38 -12.23
CA SER A 111 -15.29 19.49 -12.56
C SER A 111 -14.85 20.88 -13.01
N GLU A 112 -15.79 21.77 -13.38
CA GLU A 112 -15.48 23.16 -13.75
C GLU A 112 -15.31 24.05 -12.52
N PHE A 113 -15.81 23.63 -11.35
CA PHE A 113 -15.66 24.39 -10.11
C PHE A 113 -14.24 24.26 -9.57
N ARG A 114 -13.73 25.35 -8.99
CA ARG A 114 -12.55 25.27 -8.14
C ARG A 114 -12.91 24.42 -6.92
N THR A 115 -12.04 23.48 -6.56
CA THR A 115 -12.22 22.63 -5.38
C THR A 115 -11.18 22.90 -4.31
N LEU A 116 -11.42 22.39 -3.09
CA LEU A 116 -10.48 22.44 -1.98
C LEU A 116 -9.11 21.91 -2.41
N ASP A 117 -8.07 22.70 -2.12
CA ASP A 117 -6.70 22.26 -2.30
C ASP A 117 -6.26 21.34 -1.16
N ALA A 118 -5.15 20.62 -1.37
CA ALA A 118 -4.62 19.66 -0.40
C ALA A 118 -4.42 20.26 1.00
N SER A 119 -3.97 21.50 1.12
CA SER A 119 -3.69 22.14 2.42
C SER A 119 -4.97 22.42 3.23
N GLN A 120 -6.11 22.50 2.56
CA GLN A 120 -7.41 22.77 3.18
C GLN A 120 -8.13 21.48 3.63
N LEU A 121 -7.76 20.32 3.07
CA LEU A 121 -8.51 19.07 3.25
C LEU A 121 -8.58 18.60 4.70
N CYS A 122 -7.47 18.62 5.44
CA CYS A 122 -7.47 18.14 6.82
C CYS A 122 -8.41 18.96 7.71
N ARG A 123 -8.42 20.28 7.53
CA ARG A 123 -9.34 21.18 8.24
C ARG A 123 -10.78 20.94 7.81
N ALA A 124 -11.02 20.79 6.52
CA ALA A 124 -12.36 20.52 5.99
C ALA A 124 -12.92 19.21 6.55
N VAL A 125 -12.16 18.11 6.56
CA VAL A 125 -12.56 16.83 7.18
C VAL A 125 -12.92 17.02 8.65
N SER A 126 -12.09 17.75 9.40
CA SER A 126 -12.29 17.95 10.85
C SER A 126 -13.53 18.79 11.18
N LEU A 127 -13.98 19.65 10.26
CA LEU A 127 -15.14 20.52 10.44
C LEU A 127 -16.42 19.93 9.86
N ALA A 128 -16.31 19.25 8.72
CA ALA A 128 -17.46 18.75 7.95
C ALA A 128 -17.88 17.34 8.37
N THR A 129 -16.98 16.56 8.99
CA THR A 129 -17.23 15.15 9.29
C THR A 129 -17.11 14.86 10.77
N ASN A 130 -17.72 13.76 11.23
CA ASN A 130 -17.50 13.24 12.58
C ASN A 130 -16.14 12.54 12.75
N THR A 131 -15.32 12.49 11.70
CA THR A 131 -14.03 11.81 11.72
C THR A 131 -12.96 12.70 12.33
N ARG A 132 -12.43 12.28 13.49
CA ARG A 132 -11.26 12.93 14.10
C ARG A 132 -9.98 12.40 13.46
N LEU A 133 -9.29 13.25 12.71
CA LEU A 133 -7.95 12.95 12.21
C LEU A 133 -6.98 12.81 13.40
N HIS A 134 -6.07 11.83 13.31
CA HIS A 134 -5.02 11.65 14.30
C HIS A 134 -4.14 12.92 14.38
N SER A 135 -3.63 13.26 15.56
CA SER A 135 -2.80 14.47 15.77
C SER A 135 -1.62 14.54 14.79
N ASP A 136 -0.99 13.39 14.56
CA ASP A 136 0.22 13.29 13.75
C ASP A 136 -0.07 13.22 12.25
N PHE A 137 -1.34 13.07 11.86
CA PHE A 137 -1.72 12.92 10.46
C PHE A 137 -1.40 14.18 9.64
N ASN A 138 -1.62 15.37 10.18
CA ASN A 138 -1.33 16.62 9.47
C ASN A 138 0.15 16.75 9.14
N SER A 139 1.02 16.47 10.12
CA SER A 139 2.47 16.49 9.92
C SER A 139 2.93 15.42 8.93
N PHE A 140 2.33 14.22 9.00
CA PHE A 140 2.56 13.15 8.03
C PHE A 140 2.17 13.59 6.61
N PHE A 141 0.94 14.09 6.43
CA PHE A 141 0.41 14.49 5.13
C PHE A 141 1.21 15.63 4.50
N GLU A 142 1.57 16.65 5.29
CA GLU A 142 2.42 17.75 4.82
C GLU A 142 3.83 17.28 4.42
N ARG A 143 4.39 16.30 5.15
CA ARG A 143 5.68 15.70 4.77
C ARG A 143 5.56 14.98 3.42
N ILE A 144 4.53 14.15 3.21
CA ILE A 144 4.31 13.45 1.94
C ILE A 144 4.11 14.45 0.79
N ARG A 145 3.30 15.50 1.02
CA ARG A 145 3.07 16.58 0.04
C ARG A 145 4.35 17.30 -0.35
N THR A 146 5.18 17.62 0.64
CA THR A 146 6.49 18.26 0.44
C THR A 146 7.46 17.33 -0.27
N GLN A 147 7.49 16.04 0.11
CA GLN A 147 8.30 15.03 -0.56
C GLN A 147 7.91 14.94 -2.02
N ARG A 148 6.61 14.88 -2.36
CA ARG A 148 6.11 14.84 -3.74
C ARG A 148 6.67 15.97 -4.60
N ASN A 149 6.75 17.18 -4.06
CA ASN A 149 7.29 18.33 -4.78
C ASN A 149 8.82 18.25 -4.98
N LYS A 150 9.53 17.49 -4.14
CA LYS A 150 10.98 17.28 -4.21
C LYS A 150 11.38 16.07 -5.04
N ILE A 151 10.44 15.23 -5.47
CA ILE A 151 10.66 13.98 -6.21
C ILE A 151 11.48 14.16 -7.49
N ALA A 152 11.40 15.33 -8.14
CA ALA A 152 12.23 15.66 -9.31
C ALA A 152 13.74 15.67 -9.00
N HIS A 153 14.12 15.74 -7.72
CA HIS A 153 15.51 15.82 -7.23
C HIS A 153 15.94 14.56 -6.45
N LEU A 154 15.26 13.42 -6.62
CA LEU A 154 15.70 12.16 -6.03
C LEU A 154 17.04 11.74 -6.64
N ASN A 155 18.11 11.90 -5.87
CA ASN A 155 19.45 11.47 -6.25
C ASN A 155 19.53 9.94 -6.22
N ALA A 156 20.13 9.37 -7.27
CA ALA A 156 20.25 7.92 -7.48
C ALA A 156 20.84 7.17 -6.27
N GLY A 157 21.82 7.75 -5.60
CA GLY A 157 22.54 7.14 -4.48
C GLY A 157 21.67 6.80 -3.25
N ASN A 158 20.48 7.39 -3.11
CA ASN A 158 19.60 7.15 -1.95
C ASN A 158 18.36 6.30 -2.27
N ALA A 159 18.16 5.87 -3.52
CA ALA A 159 16.89 5.27 -3.94
C ALA A 159 16.51 3.96 -3.20
N ARG A 160 17.47 3.16 -2.72
CA ARG A 160 17.20 2.01 -1.83
C ARG A 160 16.55 2.44 -0.51
N VAL A 161 17.14 3.43 0.15
CA VAL A 161 16.65 3.99 1.41
C VAL A 161 15.28 4.61 1.21
N GLU A 162 15.07 5.26 0.06
CA GLU A 162 13.79 5.84 -0.29
C GLU A 162 12.71 4.77 -0.54
N ALA A 163 13.01 3.65 -1.23
CA ALA A 163 12.05 2.55 -1.38
C ALA A 163 11.57 2.00 -0.03
N HIS A 164 12.48 1.82 0.94
CA HIS A 164 12.11 1.42 2.30
C HIS A 164 11.23 2.47 3.00
N LYS A 165 11.55 3.76 2.87
CA LYS A 165 10.72 4.85 3.44
C LYS A 165 9.34 4.90 2.80
N ILE A 166 9.24 4.75 1.48
CA ILE A 166 7.97 4.73 0.76
C ILE A 166 7.09 3.59 1.27
N LEU A 167 7.66 2.39 1.47
CA LEU A 167 6.93 1.26 2.03
C LEU A 167 6.36 1.59 3.43
N VAL A 168 7.17 2.20 4.30
CA VAL A 168 6.71 2.66 5.62
C VAL A 168 5.64 3.73 5.50
N ASP A 169 5.78 4.66 4.56
CA ASP A 169 4.84 5.76 4.33
C ASP A 169 3.49 5.27 3.83
N ILE A 170 3.47 4.26 2.96
CA ILE A 170 2.24 3.60 2.50
C ILE A 170 1.50 2.97 3.68
N LEU A 171 2.20 2.15 4.49
CA LEU A 171 1.60 1.49 5.65
C LEU A 171 1.14 2.49 6.73
N THR A 172 1.89 3.57 6.91
CA THR A 172 1.54 4.66 7.83
C THR A 172 0.29 5.41 7.34
N GLY A 173 0.25 5.75 6.06
CA GLY A 173 -0.90 6.39 5.42
C GLY A 173 -2.14 5.52 5.55
N TYR A 174 -2.04 4.24 5.22
CA TYR A 174 -3.12 3.27 5.42
C TYR A 174 -3.63 3.28 6.86
N ARG A 175 -2.74 3.17 7.86
CA ARG A 175 -3.14 3.14 9.27
C ARG A 175 -3.84 4.41 9.74
N PHE A 176 -3.47 5.57 9.23
CA PHE A 176 -4.20 6.81 9.54
C PHE A 176 -5.57 6.87 8.88
N LEU A 177 -5.70 6.30 7.69
CA LEU A 177 -6.93 6.31 6.89
C LEU A 177 -7.90 5.21 7.32
N PHE A 178 -7.38 4.10 7.84
CA PHE A 178 -8.12 2.91 8.26
C PHE A 178 -7.57 2.44 9.62
N PRO A 179 -7.89 3.12 10.73
CA PRO A 179 -7.29 2.85 12.05
C PRO A 179 -7.58 1.44 12.57
N ASP A 180 -8.75 0.89 12.24
CA ASP A 180 -9.18 -0.47 12.59
C ASP A 180 -8.92 -1.47 11.45
N GLY A 181 -8.28 -1.02 10.36
CA GLY A 181 -8.04 -1.81 9.17
C GLY A 181 -6.83 -2.74 9.30
N ASN A 182 -6.90 -3.87 8.58
CA ASN A 182 -5.78 -4.79 8.41
C ASN A 182 -5.21 -4.68 6.98
N TRP A 183 -3.95 -4.24 6.85
CA TRP A 183 -3.28 -4.09 5.55
C TRP A 183 -3.29 -5.38 4.74
N ILE A 184 -3.09 -6.53 5.38
CA ILE A 184 -3.03 -7.83 4.71
C ILE A 184 -4.36 -8.18 4.07
N GLU A 185 -5.46 -7.96 4.79
CA GLU A 185 -6.81 -8.18 4.25
C GLU A 185 -7.15 -7.17 3.16
N PHE A 186 -6.79 -5.90 3.36
CA PHE A 186 -6.98 -4.84 2.38
C PHE A 186 -6.27 -5.14 1.06
N ARG A 187 -4.99 -5.53 1.12
CA ARG A 187 -4.19 -5.88 -0.06
C ARG A 187 -4.74 -7.10 -0.78
N LYS A 188 -5.10 -8.16 -0.05
CA LYS A 188 -5.68 -9.37 -0.64
C LYS A 188 -7.01 -9.11 -1.35
N LYS A 189 -7.91 -8.36 -0.70
CA LYS A 189 -9.19 -7.98 -1.30
C LYS A 189 -8.98 -7.23 -2.61
N TYR A 190 -8.01 -6.31 -2.64
CA TYR A 190 -7.65 -5.62 -3.86
C TYR A 190 -7.15 -6.58 -4.95
N MET A 191 -6.19 -7.46 -4.66
CA MET A 191 -5.65 -8.42 -5.65
C MET A 191 -6.73 -9.34 -6.23
N ILE A 192 -7.67 -9.80 -5.38
CA ILE A 192 -8.81 -10.61 -5.82
C ILE A 192 -9.74 -9.78 -6.72
N SER A 193 -10.01 -8.52 -6.34
CA SER A 193 -10.94 -7.66 -7.09
C SER A 193 -10.40 -7.26 -8.48
N THR A 194 -9.08 -7.14 -8.64
CA THR A 194 -8.48 -6.81 -9.94
C THR A 194 -8.35 -8.02 -10.85
N GLY A 195 -8.40 -9.24 -10.29
CA GLY A 195 -8.25 -10.49 -11.04
C GLY A 195 -6.88 -10.64 -11.71
N GLU A 196 -5.88 -9.83 -11.33
CA GLU A 196 -4.57 -9.77 -12.03
C GLU A 196 -3.85 -11.12 -12.07
N TYR A 197 -4.01 -11.91 -11.01
CA TYR A 197 -3.39 -13.23 -10.85
C TYR A 197 -4.43 -14.36 -10.78
N SER A 198 -5.70 -14.03 -11.01
CA SER A 198 -6.78 -15.00 -11.06
C SER A 198 -6.72 -15.76 -12.39
N PRO A 199 -7.13 -17.03 -12.41
CA PRO A 199 -7.14 -17.81 -13.63
C PRO A 199 -8.12 -17.20 -14.63
N ILE A 200 -7.68 -17.02 -15.88
CA ILE A 200 -8.54 -16.52 -16.97
C ILE A 200 -9.46 -17.64 -17.48
N SER A 201 -9.10 -18.89 -17.21
CA SER A 201 -9.88 -20.08 -17.55
C SER A 201 -9.69 -21.19 -16.52
N ASP A 202 -10.57 -22.19 -16.53
CA ASP A 202 -10.51 -23.37 -15.63
C ASP A 202 -9.23 -24.22 -15.77
N TYR A 203 -8.39 -23.94 -16.76
CA TYR A 203 -7.13 -24.64 -17.00
C TYR A 203 -5.91 -23.95 -16.37
N GLU A 204 -6.09 -22.76 -15.80
CA GLU A 204 -5.02 -22.00 -15.16
C GLU A 204 -5.10 -22.11 -13.63
N GLU A 205 -3.94 -22.05 -12.98
CA GLU A 205 -3.87 -22.03 -11.51
C GLU A 205 -4.06 -20.60 -10.99
N ASP A 206 -4.68 -20.47 -9.82
CA ASP A 206 -4.80 -19.18 -9.14
C ASP A 206 -3.48 -18.83 -8.43
N PHE A 207 -2.75 -17.85 -8.97
CA PHE A 207 -1.48 -17.39 -8.41
C PHE A 207 -1.64 -16.23 -7.41
N THR A 208 -2.87 -15.85 -7.06
CA THR A 208 -3.14 -14.71 -6.18
C THR A 208 -2.51 -14.91 -4.80
N HIS A 209 -2.64 -16.10 -4.22
CA HIS A 209 -2.05 -16.37 -2.91
C HIS A 209 -0.51 -16.35 -2.95
N SER A 210 0.07 -16.96 -3.98
CA SER A 210 1.52 -17.07 -4.15
C SER A 210 2.16 -15.70 -4.36
N ASN A 211 1.57 -14.87 -5.22
CA ASN A 211 2.02 -13.48 -5.41
C ASN A 211 1.87 -12.66 -4.13
N PHE A 212 0.78 -12.84 -3.37
CA PHE A 212 0.64 -12.18 -2.08
C PHE A 212 1.73 -12.59 -1.09
N LEU A 213 2.08 -13.88 -1.02
CA LEU A 213 3.16 -14.37 -0.17
C LEU A 213 4.53 -13.82 -0.61
N TYR A 214 4.76 -13.68 -1.92
CA TYR A 214 5.96 -13.05 -2.46
C TYR A 214 6.06 -11.57 -2.04
N GLU A 215 4.99 -10.79 -2.19
CA GLU A 215 4.94 -9.41 -1.72
C GLU A 215 5.16 -9.30 -0.20
N LEU A 216 4.50 -10.15 0.59
CA LEU A 216 4.63 -10.13 2.04
C LEU A 216 6.05 -10.52 2.47
N THR A 217 6.69 -11.47 1.80
CA THR A 217 8.10 -11.83 2.00
C THR A 217 8.98 -10.61 1.77
N ALA A 218 8.78 -9.93 0.64
CA ALA A 218 9.55 -8.74 0.31
C ALA A 218 9.38 -7.62 1.34
N ALA A 219 8.15 -7.41 1.84
CA ALA A 219 7.84 -6.39 2.83
C ALA A 219 8.48 -6.70 4.19
N VAL A 220 8.29 -7.92 4.69
CA VAL A 220 8.83 -8.36 6.00
C VAL A 220 10.36 -8.35 5.99
N SER A 221 10.99 -8.77 4.90
CA SER A 221 12.44 -8.74 4.73
C SER A 221 12.98 -7.31 4.72
N SER A 222 12.31 -6.41 4.00
CA SER A 222 12.70 -5.01 3.83
C SER A 222 12.53 -4.14 5.07
N LEU A 223 11.52 -4.43 5.90
CA LEU A 223 11.18 -3.58 7.04
C LEU A 223 11.99 -3.91 8.29
N GLU A 224 12.29 -2.88 9.08
CA GLU A 224 12.83 -3.08 10.43
C GLU A 224 11.82 -3.81 11.34
N ASN A 225 12.31 -4.44 12.42
CA ASN A 225 11.45 -5.18 13.35
C ASN A 225 10.35 -4.31 13.98
N ARG A 226 10.63 -3.02 14.23
CA ARG A 226 9.63 -2.09 14.77
C ARG A 226 8.42 -1.93 13.85
N TYR A 227 8.65 -1.87 12.53
CA TYR A 227 7.58 -1.66 11.55
C TYR A 227 6.83 -2.95 11.25
N THR A 228 7.52 -4.07 11.08
CA THR A 228 6.85 -5.38 10.92
C THR A 228 5.97 -5.74 12.12
N LYS A 229 6.44 -5.44 13.34
CA LYS A 229 5.64 -5.62 14.55
C LYS A 229 4.47 -4.64 14.61
N ALA A 230 4.67 -3.37 14.25
CA ALA A 230 3.65 -2.34 14.33
C ALA A 230 2.53 -2.49 13.28
N PHE A 231 2.88 -2.91 12.05
CA PHE A 231 1.93 -2.99 10.92
C PHE A 231 1.36 -4.39 10.70
N PHE A 232 2.12 -5.46 11.02
CA PHE A 232 1.70 -6.84 10.76
C PHE A 232 1.62 -7.71 12.02
N GLY A 233 2.03 -7.21 13.18
CA GLY A 233 2.10 -8.04 14.39
C GLY A 233 3.13 -9.17 14.32
N TYR A 234 4.12 -9.05 13.42
CA TYR A 234 5.19 -10.00 13.19
C TYR A 234 6.48 -9.57 13.89
N ASP A 235 7.08 -10.46 14.69
CA ASP A 235 8.33 -10.18 15.39
C ASP A 235 9.47 -10.92 14.70
N LYS A 236 10.30 -10.21 13.91
CA LYS A 236 11.46 -10.77 13.20
C LYS A 236 12.48 -11.43 14.12
N ARG A 237 12.44 -11.15 15.43
CA ARG A 237 13.33 -11.79 16.43
C ARG A 237 12.85 -13.18 16.83
N LYS A 238 11.58 -13.51 16.57
CA LYS A 238 11.02 -14.84 16.75
C LYS A 238 11.18 -15.64 15.47
N ARG A 239 11.39 -16.94 15.62
CA ARG A 239 11.42 -17.87 14.48
C ARG A 239 10.03 -17.93 13.85
N GLY A 240 9.95 -17.57 12.57
CA GLY A 240 8.82 -17.92 11.71
C GLY A 240 8.81 -19.41 11.42
N VAL A 241 7.64 -20.02 11.50
CA VAL A 241 7.40 -21.44 11.19
C VAL A 241 6.42 -21.55 10.02
N LEU A 242 6.44 -22.70 9.33
CA LEU A 242 5.57 -22.98 8.18
C LEU A 242 4.10 -22.76 8.57
N CYS A 243 3.33 -22.11 7.71
CA CYS A 243 1.88 -22.05 7.88
C CYS A 243 1.21 -23.11 6.98
N PRO A 244 0.61 -24.18 7.55
CA PRO A 244 -0.05 -25.23 6.76
C PRO A 244 -1.10 -24.68 5.79
N ASN A 245 -1.98 -23.78 6.25
CA ASN A 245 -2.98 -23.14 5.39
C ASN A 245 -2.38 -22.27 4.26
N CYS A 246 -1.19 -21.68 4.45
CA CYS A 246 -0.56 -20.96 3.34
C CYS A 246 0.09 -21.94 2.36
N LYS A 247 0.62 -23.06 2.86
CA LYS A 247 1.19 -24.12 2.02
C LYS A 247 0.13 -24.82 1.19
N SER A 248 -1.07 -25.04 1.73
CA SER A 248 -2.19 -25.64 1.00
C SER A 248 -2.76 -24.73 -0.09
N LEU A 249 -2.59 -23.42 0.04
CA LEU A 249 -3.05 -22.41 -0.94
C LEU A 249 -1.99 -22.04 -1.97
N GLN A 250 -0.80 -22.63 -1.89
CA GLN A 250 0.24 -22.46 -2.89
C GLN A 250 -0.03 -23.33 -4.11
N THR A 251 0.44 -22.85 -5.26
CA THR A 251 0.45 -23.59 -6.52
C THR A 251 1.51 -24.69 -6.48
N LYS A 252 1.41 -25.66 -7.38
CA LYS A 252 2.41 -26.75 -7.46
C LYS A 252 3.79 -26.26 -7.92
N TYR A 253 3.87 -25.03 -8.42
CA TYR A 253 5.09 -24.37 -8.88
C TYR A 253 5.79 -23.59 -7.76
N ASP A 254 5.18 -23.49 -6.57
CA ASP A 254 5.75 -22.77 -5.44
C ASP A 254 6.67 -23.64 -4.59
N ASP A 255 7.97 -23.45 -4.77
CA ASP A 255 9.00 -24.08 -3.95
C ASP A 255 9.22 -23.36 -2.61
N SER A 256 8.53 -22.25 -2.36
CA SER A 256 8.73 -21.47 -1.13
C SER A 256 8.03 -22.08 0.08
N GLU A 257 8.67 -22.01 1.24
CA GLU A 257 8.07 -22.38 2.52
C GLU A 257 7.50 -21.13 3.21
N PRO A 258 6.16 -20.95 3.30
CA PRO A 258 5.56 -19.76 3.89
C PRO A 258 5.73 -19.72 5.42
N LYS A 259 6.90 -19.22 5.87
CA LYS A 259 7.29 -19.13 7.29
C LYS A 259 6.71 -17.91 8.01
N PHE A 260 5.41 -17.69 7.86
CA PHE A 260 4.70 -16.52 8.41
C PHE A 260 3.94 -16.79 9.71
N ALA A 261 3.96 -18.03 10.20
CA ALA A 261 3.35 -18.40 11.45
C ALA A 261 4.32 -18.17 12.63
N GLN A 262 3.81 -17.66 13.75
CA GLN A 262 4.61 -17.43 14.96
C GLN A 262 3.87 -17.85 16.22
N LYS A 263 4.60 -18.49 17.14
CA LYS A 263 4.09 -18.85 18.47
C LYS A 263 3.82 -17.59 19.32
N ARG A 264 2.62 -17.54 19.90
CA ARG A 264 2.14 -16.53 20.82
C ARG A 264 2.39 -16.94 22.28
N ARG A 265 2.12 -16.04 23.22
CA ARG A 265 2.45 -16.24 24.64
C ARG A 265 1.54 -17.25 25.34
N ASP A 266 0.29 -17.32 24.89
CA ASP A 266 -0.73 -18.30 25.29
C ASP A 266 -0.50 -19.70 24.71
N GLY A 267 0.52 -19.86 23.86
CA GLY A 267 0.87 -21.14 23.23
C GLY A 267 0.24 -21.35 21.86
N SER A 268 -0.64 -20.44 21.39
CA SER A 268 -1.19 -20.52 20.03
C SER A 268 -0.12 -20.22 18.98
N VAL A 269 -0.38 -20.64 17.75
CA VAL A 269 0.45 -20.31 16.58
C VAL A 269 -0.42 -19.52 15.61
N ASN A 270 -0.02 -18.29 15.25
CA ASN A 270 -0.82 -17.45 14.36
C ASN A 270 0.00 -17.05 13.14
N CYS A 271 -0.58 -17.18 11.96
CA CYS A 271 -0.01 -16.75 10.69
C CYS A 271 -0.42 -15.32 10.36
N ILE A 272 0.56 -14.45 10.11
CA ILE A 272 0.25 -13.09 9.66
C ILE A 272 -0.30 -13.07 8.24
N ALA A 273 0.12 -14.00 7.38
CA ALA A 273 -0.24 -13.98 5.96
C ALA A 273 -1.72 -14.32 5.73
N CYS A 274 -2.23 -15.39 6.35
CA CYS A 274 -3.62 -15.83 6.16
C CYS A 274 -4.53 -15.59 7.37
N GLY A 275 -4.00 -15.13 8.51
CA GLY A 275 -4.77 -14.93 9.73
C GLY A 275 -5.10 -16.21 10.50
N ALA A 276 -4.77 -17.39 9.96
CA ALA A 276 -5.02 -18.68 10.61
C ALA A 276 -4.37 -18.73 12.00
N THR A 277 -5.13 -19.23 12.96
CA THR A 277 -4.73 -19.41 14.35
C THR A 277 -4.93 -20.88 14.72
N TYR A 278 -3.89 -21.49 15.28
CA TYR A 278 -3.87 -22.88 15.68
C TYR A 278 -3.55 -22.97 17.17
N THR A 279 -4.17 -23.90 17.88
CA THR A 279 -3.61 -24.42 19.12
C THR A 279 -2.31 -25.16 18.83
N ALA A 280 -1.51 -25.43 19.87
CA ALA A 280 -0.25 -26.16 19.69
C ALA A 280 -0.47 -27.57 19.11
N GLN A 281 -1.56 -28.24 19.48
CA GLN A 281 -1.87 -29.60 19.00
C GLN A 281 -2.36 -29.56 17.55
N GLU A 282 -3.33 -28.70 17.23
CA GLU A 282 -3.82 -28.53 15.85
C GLU A 282 -2.67 -28.20 14.89
N TYR A 283 -1.73 -27.35 15.30
CA TYR A 283 -0.57 -27.02 14.49
C TYR A 283 0.31 -28.24 14.18
N ILE A 284 0.50 -29.14 15.16
CA ILE A 284 1.27 -30.38 14.96
C ILE A 284 0.53 -31.32 14.02
N ASP A 285 -0.78 -31.48 14.22
CA ASP A 285 -1.62 -32.38 13.44
C ASP A 285 -1.68 -31.93 11.96
N GLU A 286 -1.80 -30.62 11.71
CA GLU A 286 -1.76 -30.05 10.37
C GLU A 286 -0.39 -30.17 9.71
N LEU A 287 0.70 -29.98 10.46
CA LEU A 287 2.06 -30.13 9.93
C LEU A 287 2.38 -31.57 9.51
N ALA A 288 1.81 -32.56 10.20
CA ALA A 288 2.04 -33.98 9.88
C ALA A 288 1.59 -34.36 8.46
N GLN A 289 0.71 -33.57 7.84
CA GLN A 289 0.26 -33.77 6.45
C GLN A 289 1.32 -33.34 5.42
N TRP A 290 2.37 -32.63 5.85
CA TRP A 290 3.42 -32.05 5.00
C TRP A 290 4.82 -32.59 5.29
N ALA A 291 4.94 -33.56 6.22
CA ALA A 291 6.18 -34.21 6.64
C ALA A 291 6.37 -35.56 5.92
#